data_AF-A0A7V3RPX0-F1
#
_entry.id   AF-A0A7V3RPX0-F1
#
_cell.length_a   1.000
_cell.length_b   1.000
_cell.length_c   1.000
_cell.angle_alpha   90.00
_cell.angle_beta   90.00
_cell.angle_gamma   90.00
#
_symmetry.space_group_name_H-M   'P 1'
#
loop_
_entity.id
_entity.type
_entity.pdbx_description
1 polymer ?
#
loop_
_entity_poly.entity_id
_entity_poly.type
_entity_poly.pdbx_seq_one_letter_code
_entity_poly.pdbx_strand_id
1 'polypeptide(L)'
;MTLQLDLSPELHERLRQEAERRGQAVEEVVLRLLDEHLPPPLDARRAAAIALLHQWMEEDATLSPEESEKAEELFRNLDADRTSNRPLFPPELKGISW
;
A
#
# COMPACT_ATOMS: atom_id res chain seq x y z
N MET A 1 16.49 21.14 -11.38
CA MET A 1 15.57 21.59 -12.44
C MET A 1 14.78 22.77 -11.90
N THR A 2 14.42 23.75 -12.73
CA THR A 2 13.61 24.90 -12.32
C THR A 2 12.16 24.72 -12.79
N LEU A 3 11.21 24.92 -11.89
CA LEU A 3 9.77 24.85 -12.14
C LEU A 3 9.17 26.22 -11.78
N GLN A 4 8.36 26.80 -12.67
CA GLN A 4 7.60 28.02 -12.38
C GLN A 4 6.15 27.62 -12.07
N LEU A 5 5.61 28.16 -10.97
CA LEU A 5 4.26 27.89 -10.49
C LEU A 5 3.50 29.21 -10.38
N ASP A 6 2.38 29.31 -11.08
CA ASP A 6 1.45 30.44 -10.92
C ASP A 6 0.52 30.13 -9.74
N LEU A 7 0.72 30.84 -8.63
CA LEU A 7 -0.04 30.65 -7.40
C LEU A 7 -1.24 31.62 -7.37
N SER A 8 -2.39 31.16 -6.90
CA SER A 8 -3.49 32.08 -6.59
C SER A 8 -3.05 33.04 -5.46
N PRO A 9 -3.61 34.27 -5.41
CA PRO A 9 -3.29 35.20 -4.34
C PRO A 9 -3.52 34.62 -2.93
N GLU A 10 -4.58 33.82 -2.75
CA GLU A 10 -4.85 33.20 -1.44
C GLU A 10 -3.80 32.15 -1.08
N LEU A 11 -3.35 31.35 -2.05
CA LEU A 11 -2.36 30.31 -1.82
C LEU A 11 -0.99 30.93 -1.50
N HIS A 12 -0.63 32.01 -2.18
CA HIS A 12 0.61 32.74 -1.92
C HIS A 12 0.64 33.30 -0.49
N GLU A 13 -0.44 33.94 -0.03
CA GLU A 13 -0.53 34.47 1.34
C GLU A 13 -0.47 33.37 2.40
N ARG A 14 -1.14 32.22 2.16
CA ARG A 14 -1.05 31.07 3.07
C ARG A 14 0.37 30.53 3.18
N LEU A 15 1.10 30.44 2.07
CA LEU A 15 2.50 30.01 2.06
C LEU A 15 3.41 31.01 2.78
N ARG A 16 3.17 32.31 2.59
CA ARG A 16 3.90 33.38 3.30
C ARG A 16 3.72 33.28 4.81
N GLN A 17 2.48 33.15 5.27
CA GLN A 17 2.17 33.02 6.70
C GLN A 17 2.84 31.76 7.30
N GLU A 18 2.82 30.65 6.58
CA GLU A 18 3.45 29.41 7.05
C GLU A 18 4.99 29.50 7.07
N ALA A 19 5.57 30.22 6.11
CA ALA A 19 7.00 30.53 6.06
C ALA A 19 7.42 31.41 7.24
N GLU A 20 6.68 32.49 7.51
CA GLU A 20 6.90 33.37 8.66
C GLU A 20 6.77 32.61 9.98
N ARG A 21 5.74 31.78 10.13
CA ARG A 21 5.52 30.96 11.32
C ARG A 21 6.69 30.03 11.61
N ARG A 22 7.32 29.48 10.57
CA ARG A 22 8.44 28.53 10.71
C ARG A 22 9.81 29.20 10.65
N GLY A 23 9.88 30.50 10.37
CA GLY A 23 11.14 31.22 10.15
C GLY A 23 11.92 30.72 8.93
N GLN A 24 11.22 30.22 7.91
CA GLN A 24 11.78 29.62 6.70
C GLN A 24 11.50 30.49 5.48
N ALA A 25 12.25 30.27 4.39
CA ALA A 25 11.91 30.88 3.12
C ALA A 25 10.65 30.24 2.53
N VAL A 26 9.88 31.00 1.72
CA VAL A 26 8.65 30.51 1.10
C VAL A 26 8.94 29.30 0.20
N GLU A 27 10.06 29.34 -0.51
CA GLU A 27 10.53 28.28 -1.39
C GLU A 27 10.82 26.97 -0.64
N GLU A 28 11.42 27.06 0.55
CA GLU A 28 11.70 25.89 1.39
C GLU A 28 10.40 25.25 1.90
N VAL A 29 9.41 26.07 2.27
CA VAL A 29 8.09 25.60 2.67
C VAL A 29 7.39 24.90 1.50
N VAL A 30 7.44 25.48 0.30
CA VAL A 30 6.86 24.88 -0.91
C VAL A 30 7.52 23.54 -1.22
N LEU A 31 8.85 23.46 -1.24
CA LEU A 31 9.57 22.22 -1.54
C LEU A 31 9.25 21.12 -0.54
N ARG A 32 9.22 21.44 0.75
CA ARG A 32 8.84 20.47 1.79
C ARG A 32 7.41 20.00 1.60
N LEU A 33 6.45 20.90 1.38
CA LEU A 33 5.06 20.52 1.17
C LEU A 33 4.89 19.64 -0.07
N LEU A 34 5.65 19.90 -1.14
CA LEU A 34 5.65 19.04 -2.32
C LEU A 34 6.20 17.65 -1.96
N ASP A 35 7.31 17.55 -1.22
CA ASP A 35 7.88 16.26 -0.82
C ASP A 35 6.97 15.47 0.12
N GLU A 36 6.29 16.14 1.06
CA GLU A 36 5.35 15.53 2.01
C GLU A 36 4.05 15.03 1.36
N HIS A 37 3.59 15.70 0.29
CA HIS A 37 2.27 15.43 -0.30
C HIS A 37 2.31 14.75 -1.67
N LEU A 38 3.46 14.71 -2.33
CA LEU A 38 3.61 13.93 -3.55
C LEU A 38 3.60 12.43 -3.19
N PRO A 39 3.00 11.58 -4.04
CA PRO A 39 3.05 10.15 -3.83
C PRO A 39 4.52 9.70 -3.79
N PRO A 40 4.85 8.69 -2.97
CA PRO A 40 6.20 8.19 -2.90
C PRO A 40 6.67 7.76 -4.29
N PRO A 41 7.98 7.82 -4.58
CA PRO A 41 8.53 7.34 -5.83
C PRO A 41 7.96 5.96 -6.18
N LEU A 42 7.68 5.72 -7.46
CA LEU A 42 7.04 4.48 -7.91
C LEU A 42 7.79 3.23 -7.39
N ASP A 43 9.11 3.31 -7.30
CA ASP A 43 9.96 2.25 -6.78
C ASP A 43 9.79 2.04 -5.27
N ALA A 44 9.61 3.10 -4.49
CA ALA A 44 9.30 2.99 -3.06
C ALA A 44 7.90 2.39 -2.84
N ARG A 45 6.92 2.76 -3.66
CA ARG A 45 5.57 2.14 -3.61
C ARG A 45 5.61 0.65 -3.97
N ARG A 46 6.39 0.27 -5.00
CA ARG A 46 6.60 -1.13 -5.38
C ARG A 46 7.33 -1.90 -4.28
N ALA A 47 8.38 -1.33 -3.70
CA ALA A 47 9.11 -1.93 -2.60
C ALA A 47 8.19 -2.16 -1.38
N ALA A 48 7.34 -1.19 -1.03
CA ALA A 48 6.36 -1.34 0.05
C ALA A 48 5.34 -2.46 -0.25
N ALA A 49 4.84 -2.56 -1.48
CA ALA A 49 3.95 -3.64 -1.88
C ALA A 49 4.64 -5.01 -1.80
N ILE A 50 5.88 -5.12 -2.24
CA ILE A 50 6.69 -6.34 -2.16
C ILE A 50 6.93 -6.73 -0.69
N ALA A 51 7.28 -5.76 0.17
CA ALA A 51 7.48 -6.00 1.59
C ALA A 51 6.21 -6.55 2.27
N LEU A 52 5.05 -6.01 1.92
CA LEU A 52 3.76 -6.46 2.44
C LEU A 52 3.41 -7.89 1.99
N LEU A 53 3.71 -8.24 0.73
CA LEU A 53 3.56 -9.62 0.26
C LEU A 53 4.49 -10.59 1.00
N HIS A 54 5.75 -10.19 1.25
CA HIS A 54 6.67 -11.01 2.04
C HIS A 54 6.21 -11.21 3.48
N GLN A 55 5.68 -10.16 4.11
CA GLN A 55 5.13 -10.25 5.47
C GLN A 55 3.99 -11.27 5.53
N TRP A 56 3.05 -11.26 4.58
CA TRP A 56 1.97 -12.24 4.53
C TRP A 56 2.49 -13.67 4.35
N MET A 57 3.52 -13.86 3.52
CA MET A 57 4.15 -15.18 3.36
C MET A 57 4.83 -15.67 4.66
N GLU A 58 5.44 -14.76 5.43
CA GLU A 58 6.04 -15.08 6.72
C GLU A 58 4.98 -15.42 7.77
N GLU A 59 3.89 -14.64 7.82
CA GLU A 59 2.74 -14.92 8.70
C GLU A 59 2.17 -16.32 8.43
N ASP A 60 1.92 -16.66 7.16
CA ASP A 60 1.46 -17.99 6.76
C ASP A 60 2.43 -19.11 7.17
N ALA A 61 3.74 -18.88 7.05
CA ALA A 61 4.76 -19.86 7.44
C ALA A 61 4.82 -20.10 8.96
N THR A 62 4.28 -19.18 9.76
CA THR A 62 4.26 -19.26 11.22
C THR A 62 2.96 -19.82 11.80
N LEU A 63 1.99 -20.18 10.95
CA LEU A 63 0.73 -20.77 11.39
C LEU A 63 0.94 -22.07 12.16
N SER A 64 0.25 -22.21 13.28
CA SER A 64 0.21 -23.48 14.01
C SER A 64 -0.52 -24.55 13.19
N PRO A 65 -0.27 -25.85 13.46
CA PRO A 65 -0.99 -26.93 12.78
C PRO A 65 -2.52 -26.82 12.89
N GLU A 66 -3.04 -26.33 14.02
CA GLU A 66 -4.47 -26.14 14.23
C GLU A 66 -5.04 -25.00 13.37
N GLU A 67 -4.30 -23.91 13.20
CA GLU A 67 -4.70 -22.77 12.36
C GLU A 67 -4.64 -23.14 10.89
N SER A 68 -3.63 -23.90 10.49
CA SER A 68 -3.51 -24.44 9.13
C SER A 68 -4.69 -25.35 8.78
N GLU A 69 -5.07 -26.27 9.67
CA GLU A 69 -6.23 -27.15 9.45
C GLU A 69 -7.54 -26.36 9.33
N LYS A 70 -7.75 -25.35 10.18
CA LYS A 70 -8.93 -24.47 10.09
C LYS A 70 -8.97 -23.69 8.77
N ALA A 71 -7.82 -23.25 8.28
CA ALA A 71 -7.74 -22.58 6.97
C ALA A 71 -8.09 -23.55 5.84
N GLU A 72 -7.59 -24.79 5.89
CA GLU A 72 -7.97 -25.82 4.91
C GLU A 72 -9.46 -26.18 4.97
N GLU A 73 -10.03 -26.25 6.17
CA GLU A 73 -11.46 -26.48 6.36
C GLU A 73 -12.30 -25.35 5.74
N LEU A 74 -11.87 -24.09 5.91
CA LEU A 74 -12.52 -22.94 5.27
C LEU A 74 -12.56 -23.09 3.75
N PHE A 75 -11.45 -23.46 3.11
CA PHE A 75 -11.41 -23.66 1.66
C PHE A 75 -12.31 -24.81 1.20
N ARG A 76 -12.31 -25.92 1.93
CA ARG A 76 -13.22 -27.06 1.64
C ARG A 76 -14.70 -26.66 1.75
N ASN A 77 -15.05 -25.85 2.74
CA ASN A 77 -16.42 -25.38 2.93
C ASN A 77 -16.84 -24.41 1.81
N LEU A 78 -15.94 -23.51 1.39
CA LEU A 78 -16.19 -22.62 0.26
C LEU A 78 -16.39 -23.38 -1.06
N ASP A 79 -15.70 -24.49 -1.25
CA ASP A 79 -15.91 -25.37 -2.41
C ASP A 79 -17.21 -26.18 -2.30
N ALA A 80 -17.56 -26.65 -1.11
CA ALA A 80 -18.79 -27.42 -0.87
C ALA A 80 -20.07 -26.59 -1.10
N ASP A 81 -20.04 -25.28 -0.81
CA ASP A 81 -21.16 -24.37 -1.03
C ASP A 81 -21.36 -23.99 -2.51
N ARG A 82 -20.50 -24.45 -3.42
CA ARG A 82 -20.63 -24.15 -4.86
C ARG A 82 -21.68 -25.03 -5.52
N THR A 83 -22.43 -24.43 -6.42
CA THR A 83 -23.35 -25.13 -7.33
C THR A 83 -22.67 -25.77 -8.53
N SER A 84 -21.38 -25.49 -8.73
CA SER A 84 -20.57 -26.02 -9.84
C SER A 84 -19.69 -27.17 -9.36
N ASN A 85 -19.58 -28.22 -10.18
CA ASN A 85 -18.70 -29.36 -9.92
C ASN A 85 -17.20 -29.02 -10.03
N ARG A 86 -16.85 -27.80 -10.44
CA ARG A 86 -15.46 -27.33 -10.50
C ARG A 86 -15.11 -26.60 -9.18
N PRO A 87 -14.15 -27.12 -8.38
CA PRO A 87 -13.67 -26.43 -7.19
C PRO A 87 -12.98 -25.11 -7.54
N LEU A 88 -13.14 -24.10 -6.69
CA LEU A 88 -12.39 -22.83 -6.70
C LEU A 88 -10.95 -23.05 -6.24
N PHE A 89 -10.73 -23.98 -5.31
CA PHE A 89 -9.43 -24.22 -4.69
C PHE A 89 -9.02 -25.69 -4.86
N PRO A 90 -8.75 -26.15 -6.11
CA PRO A 90 -8.35 -27.54 -6.35
C PRO A 90 -7.02 -27.84 -5.65
N PRO A 91 -6.90 -28.95 -4.88
CA PRO A 91 -5.68 -29.29 -4.16
C PRO A 91 -4.43 -29.37 -5.07
N GLU A 92 -4.60 -29.81 -6.31
CA GLU A 92 -3.53 -29.91 -7.30
C GLU A 92 -2.97 -28.56 -7.77
N LEU A 93 -3.65 -27.45 -7.49
CA LEU A 93 -3.19 -26.10 -7.84
C LEU A 93 -2.56 -25.35 -6.66
N LYS A 94 -2.58 -25.92 -5.45
CA LYS A 94 -1.98 -25.33 -4.24
C LYS A 94 -0.45 -25.21 -4.42
N GLY A 95 0.06 -23.99 -4.38
CA GLY A 95 1.45 -23.63 -4.66
C GLY A 95 1.78 -23.39 -6.15
N ILE A 96 0.81 -23.45 -7.07
CA ILE A 96 1.01 -23.28 -8.53
C ILE A 96 0.24 -22.07 -9.08
N SER A 97 -1.08 -22.09 -8.89
CA SER A 97 -1.98 -20.98 -9.29
C SER A 97 -3.01 -20.64 -8.20
N TRP A 98 -2.79 -21.21 -7.03
CA TRP A 98 -3.24 -20.78 -5.71
C TRP A 98 -2.02 -20.72 -4.80
#